data_AF-A0A919PLU3-F1
#
_entry.id   AF-A0A919PLU3-F1
#
_cell.length_a   1.000
_cell.length_b   1.000
_cell.length_c   1.000
_cell.angle_alpha   90.00
_cell.angle_beta   90.00
_cell.angle_gamma   90.00
#
_symmetry.space_group_name_H-M   'P 1'
#
loop_
_entity.id
_entity.type
_entity.pdbx_description
1 polymer ?
#
loop_
_entity_poly.entity_id
_entity_poly.type
_entity_poly.pdbx_seq_one_letter_code
_entity_poly.pdbx_strand_id
1 'polypeptide(L)'
;MENPYAAEAEQRWGQTEAYRQSAERTAKYTPRDWERIKAEAAENTAAFTRAFVDGEPAQGERAMDLAEAHREHISRWFYDCSSEIHRGLGDMYVDDPRFTANYDTDHPGLAQFIRDAIHANAAR
;
A
#
# COMPACT_ATOMS: atom_id res chain seq x y z
N MET A 1 4.72 -21.63 -11.62
CA MET A 1 3.48 -20.83 -11.52
C MET A 1 3.90 -19.39 -11.66
N GLU A 2 3.75 -18.83 -12.85
CA GLU A 2 3.99 -17.41 -13.10
C GLU A 2 2.88 -16.64 -12.41
N ASN A 3 3.25 -15.72 -11.52
CA ASN A 3 2.29 -14.86 -10.85
C ASN A 3 1.74 -13.89 -11.92
N PRO A 4 0.45 -13.98 -12.32
CA PRO A 4 -0.09 -13.20 -13.44
C PRO A 4 0.03 -11.69 -13.22
N TYR A 5 0.19 -11.25 -11.96
CA TYR A 5 0.39 -9.86 -11.59
C TYR A 5 1.85 -9.39 -11.71
N ALA A 6 2.83 -10.31 -11.68
CA ALA A 6 4.25 -9.97 -11.82
C ALA A 6 4.58 -9.49 -13.24
N ALA A 7 4.04 -10.15 -14.27
CA ALA A 7 4.23 -9.74 -15.66
C ALA A 7 3.54 -8.41 -15.98
N GLU A 8 2.35 -8.15 -15.40
CA GLU A 8 1.65 -6.87 -15.56
C GLU A 8 2.40 -5.73 -14.84
N ALA A 9 2.92 -5.99 -13.64
CA ALA A 9 3.74 -5.03 -12.91
C ALA A 9 5.07 -4.72 -13.61
N GLU A 10 5.72 -5.73 -14.20
CA GLU A 10 6.92 -5.55 -15.01
C GLU A 10 6.65 -4.73 -16.27
N GLN A 11 5.52 -4.95 -16.96
CA GLN A 11 5.17 -4.15 -18.13
C GLN A 11 4.86 -2.68 -17.79
N ARG A 12 4.18 -2.43 -16.67
CA ARG A 12 3.78 -1.08 -16.25
C ARG A 12 4.91 -0.30 -15.58
N TRP A 13 5.77 -0.96 -14.82
CA TRP A 13 6.77 -0.31 -13.97
C TRP A 13 8.19 -0.87 -14.09
N GLY A 14 8.45 -1.83 -14.98
CA GLY A 14 9.74 -2.52 -15.09
C GLY A 14 10.93 -1.61 -15.44
N GLN A 15 10.67 -0.43 -16.00
CA GLN A 15 11.69 0.59 -16.27
C GLN A 15 11.88 1.58 -15.11
N THR A 16 11.12 1.45 -14.02
CA THR A 16 11.23 2.34 -12.85
C THR A 16 12.32 1.87 -11.90
N GLU A 17 12.99 2.83 -11.27
CA GLU A 17 13.95 2.56 -10.20
C GLU A 17 13.30 1.77 -9.05
N ALA A 18 12.04 2.08 -8.74
CA ALA A 18 11.26 1.40 -7.71
C ALA A 18 11.11 -0.10 -7.99
N TYR A 19 10.82 -0.48 -9.24
CA TYR A 19 10.73 -1.89 -9.64
C TYR A 19 12.08 -2.62 -9.51
N ARG A 20 13.17 -1.98 -9.94
CA ARG A 20 14.53 -2.55 -9.81
C ARG A 20 14.90 -2.78 -8.34
N GLN A 21 14.70 -1.78 -7.49
CA GLN A 21 14.95 -1.90 -6.05
C GLN A 21 14.10 -3.03 -5.42
N SER A 22 12.82 -3.11 -5.78
CA SER A 22 11.93 -4.17 -5.32
C SER A 22 12.45 -5.55 -5.67
N ALA A 23 12.85 -5.76 -6.93
CA ALA A 23 13.41 -7.03 -7.39
C ALA A 23 14.70 -7.38 -6.64
N GLU A 24 15.61 -6.42 -6.45
CA GLU A 24 16.87 -6.64 -5.74
C GLU A 24 16.68 -6.95 -4.24
N ARG A 25 15.74 -6.27 -3.57
CA ARG A 25 15.45 -6.50 -2.14
C ARG A 25 14.73 -7.82 -1.94
N THR A 26 13.65 -8.06 -2.67
CA THR A 26 12.82 -9.27 -2.53
C THR A 26 13.56 -10.55 -2.91
N ALA A 27 14.53 -10.50 -3.83
CA ALA A 27 15.39 -11.63 -4.17
C ALA A 27 16.24 -12.14 -2.98
N LYS A 28 16.46 -11.31 -1.96
CA LYS A 28 17.26 -11.65 -0.77
C LYS A 28 16.40 -12.10 0.41
N TYR A 29 15.07 -12.01 0.31
CA TYR A 29 14.18 -12.27 1.43
C TYR A 29 13.97 -13.75 1.68
N THR A 30 14.05 -14.10 2.96
CA THR A 30 13.77 -15.45 3.45
C THR A 30 12.27 -15.63 3.69
N PRO A 31 11.78 -16.87 3.83
CA PRO A 31 10.39 -17.11 4.24
C PRO A 31 10.01 -16.36 5.53
N ARG A 32 10.95 -16.24 6.49
CA ARG A 32 10.74 -15.50 7.73
C ARG A 32 10.61 -13.98 7.51
N ASP A 33 11.34 -13.43 6.55
CA ASP A 33 11.17 -12.02 6.17
C ASP A 33 9.78 -11.80 5.57
N TRP A 34 9.33 -12.71 4.70
CA TRP A 34 7.98 -12.66 4.14
C TRP A 34 6.87 -12.79 5.19
N GLU A 35 7.07 -13.61 6.22
CA GLU A 35 6.15 -13.69 7.37
C GLU A 35 6.04 -12.34 8.10
N ARG A 36 7.19 -11.71 8.38
CA ARG A 36 7.23 -10.38 9.02
C ARG A 36 6.59 -9.31 8.14
N ILE A 37 6.90 -9.28 6.85
CA ILE A 37 6.31 -8.34 5.90
C ILE A 37 4.78 -8.47 5.90
N LYS A 38 4.27 -9.69 5.83
CA LYS A 38 2.82 -9.96 5.85
C LYS A 38 2.17 -9.55 7.18
N ALA A 39 2.83 -9.81 8.29
CA ALA A 39 2.34 -9.41 9.61
C ALA A 39 2.23 -7.89 9.74
N GLU A 40 3.30 -7.16 9.39
CA GLU A 40 3.31 -5.69 9.41
C GLU A 40 2.27 -5.10 8.43
N ALA A 41 2.12 -5.68 7.23
CA ALA A 41 1.10 -5.25 6.28
C ALA A 41 -0.33 -5.48 6.83
N ALA A 42 -0.59 -6.63 7.45
CA ALA A 42 -1.89 -6.93 8.06
C ALA A 42 -2.20 -5.98 9.24
N GLU A 43 -1.20 -5.62 10.04
CA GLU A 43 -1.35 -4.64 11.11
C GLU A 43 -1.72 -3.25 10.58
N ASN A 44 -1.06 -2.80 9.51
CA ASN A 44 -1.40 -1.55 8.83
C ASN A 44 -2.83 -1.55 8.30
N THR A 45 -3.24 -2.60 7.59
CA THR A 45 -4.62 -2.73 7.07
C THR A 45 -5.66 -2.76 8.21
N ALA A 46 -5.38 -3.49 9.30
CA ALA A 46 -6.26 -3.53 10.45
C ALA A 46 -6.36 -2.15 11.15
N ALA A 47 -5.27 -1.38 11.17
CA ALA A 47 -5.27 -0.05 11.75
C ALA A 47 -6.10 0.95 10.92
N PHE A 48 -5.98 0.93 9.59
CA PHE A 48 -6.86 1.70 8.70
C PHE A 48 -8.32 1.30 8.87
N THR A 49 -8.60 0.00 8.93
CA THR A 49 -9.96 -0.52 9.14
C THR A 49 -10.55 0.01 10.43
N ARG A 50 -9.79 -0.01 11.53
CA ARG A 50 -10.24 0.58 12.81
C ARG A 50 -10.52 2.06 12.69
N ALA A 51 -9.61 2.85 12.10
CA ALA A 51 -9.82 4.29 11.91
C ALA A 51 -11.08 4.58 11.07
N PHE A 52 -11.31 3.79 10.01
CA PHE A 52 -12.49 3.89 9.18
C PHE A 52 -13.78 3.55 9.95
N VAL A 53 -13.79 2.45 10.70
CA VAL A 53 -14.96 2.03 11.51
C VAL A 53 -15.24 3.01 12.65
N ASP A 54 -14.19 3.60 13.22
CA ASP A 54 -14.30 4.66 14.24
C ASP A 54 -14.86 5.98 13.67
N GLY A 55 -14.99 6.09 12.34
CA GLY A 55 -15.51 7.29 11.65
C GLY A 55 -14.50 8.44 11.58
N GLU A 56 -13.20 8.14 11.69
CA GLU A 56 -12.15 9.14 11.56
C GLU A 56 -12.19 9.79 10.17
N PRO A 57 -11.93 11.10 10.04
CA PRO A 57 -11.80 11.72 8.73
C PRO A 57 -10.51 11.25 8.06
N ALA A 58 -10.56 10.96 6.75
CA ALA A 58 -9.39 10.55 5.99
C ALA A 58 -8.28 11.62 5.98
N GLN A 59 -8.65 12.90 6.11
CA GLN A 59 -7.71 14.03 6.24
C GLN A 59 -7.32 14.32 7.71
N GLY A 60 -7.77 13.49 8.66
CA GLY A 60 -7.41 13.60 10.07
C GLY A 60 -6.00 13.13 10.35
N GLU A 61 -5.41 13.64 11.43
CA GLU A 61 -4.03 13.31 11.86
C GLU A 61 -3.84 11.79 11.97
N ARG A 62 -4.78 11.09 12.61
CA ARG A 62 -4.73 9.63 12.77
C ARG A 62 -4.70 8.88 11.43
N ALA A 63 -5.48 9.30 10.44
CA ALA A 63 -5.50 8.66 9.13
C ALA A 63 -4.21 8.95 8.33
N MET A 64 -3.71 10.19 8.41
CA MET A 64 -2.46 10.58 7.76
C MET A 64 -1.24 9.87 8.37
N ASP A 65 -1.17 9.72 9.69
CA ASP A 65 -0.08 9.01 10.35
C ASP A 65 -0.09 7.51 9.98
N LEU A 66 -1.27 6.91 9.80
CA LEU A 66 -1.39 5.54 9.28
C LEU A 66 -0.93 5.44 7.82
N ALA A 67 -1.23 6.45 7.00
CA ALA A 67 -0.70 6.56 5.64
C ALA A 67 0.83 6.65 5.63
N GLU A 68 1.41 7.42 6.54
CA GLU A 68 2.86 7.52 6.66
C GLU A 68 3.48 6.18 7.10
N ALA A 69 2.93 5.52 8.12
CA ALA A 69 3.38 4.19 8.54
C ALA A 69 3.31 3.16 7.40
N HIS A 70 2.26 3.22 6.59
CA HIS A 70 2.12 2.39 5.39
C HIS A 70 3.18 2.72 4.33
N ARG A 71 3.47 4.01 4.10
CA ARG A 71 4.54 4.45 3.19
C ARG A 71 5.91 3.97 3.64
N GLU A 72 6.19 4.08 4.94
CA GLU A 72 7.45 3.64 5.55
C GLU A 72 7.61 2.12 5.46
N HIS A 73 6.55 1.36 5.69
CA HIS A 73 6.55 -0.09 5.51
C HIS A 73 6.92 -0.46 4.07
N ILE A 74 6.29 0.17 3.06
CA ILE A 74 6.65 -0.06 1.65
C ILE A 74 8.10 0.36 1.38
N SER A 75 8.48 1.52 1.89
CA SER A 75 9.83 2.09 1.75
C SER A 75 10.91 1.17 2.30
N ARG A 76 10.62 0.50 3.40
CA ARG A 76 11.53 -0.42 4.07
C ARG A 76 11.70 -1.71 3.29
N TRP A 77 10.60 -2.33 2.86
CA TRP A 77 10.61 -3.70 2.36
C TRP A 77 10.72 -3.83 0.84
N PHE A 78 10.35 -2.82 0.07
CA PHE A 78 10.28 -2.98 -1.39
C PHE A 78 11.19 -1.99 -2.10
N TYR A 79 10.97 -0.71 -1.93
CA TYR A 79 11.71 0.33 -2.65
C TYR A 79 11.44 1.67 -1.98
N ASP A 80 12.31 2.65 -2.19
CA ASP A 80 12.11 3.98 -1.63
C ASP A 80 10.81 4.62 -2.17
N CYS A 81 9.74 4.57 -1.37
CA CYS A 81 8.41 4.98 -1.76
C CYS A 81 8.25 6.47 -1.46
N SER A 82 8.47 7.30 -2.47
CA SER A 82 8.19 8.74 -2.37
C SER A 82 6.68 8.97 -2.20
N SER A 83 6.30 10.13 -1.66
CA SER A 83 4.89 10.52 -1.54
C SER A 83 4.17 10.54 -2.88
N GLU A 84 4.88 10.78 -3.98
CA GLU A 84 4.32 10.68 -5.35
C GLU A 84 4.00 9.24 -5.74
N ILE A 85 4.92 8.31 -5.53
CA ILE A 85 4.68 6.89 -5.80
C ILE A 85 3.54 6.39 -4.92
N HIS A 86 3.53 6.79 -3.65
CA HIS A 86 2.50 6.37 -2.71
C HIS A 86 1.10 6.83 -3.10
N ARG A 87 0.94 8.08 -3.57
CA ARG A 87 -0.33 8.56 -4.16
C ARG A 87 -0.77 7.74 -5.35
N GLY A 88 0.16 7.42 -6.27
CA GLY A 88 -0.14 6.56 -7.42
C GLY A 88 -0.61 5.16 -7.02
N LEU A 89 -0.08 4.58 -5.95
CA LEU A 89 -0.59 3.32 -5.38
C LEU A 89 -2.01 3.49 -4.83
N GLY A 90 -2.26 4.58 -4.09
CA GLY A 90 -3.59 4.89 -3.56
C GLY A 90 -4.64 5.05 -4.66
N ASP A 91 -4.32 5.74 -5.75
CA ASP A 91 -5.20 5.87 -6.92
C ASP A 91 -5.47 4.50 -7.57
N MET A 92 -4.43 3.68 -7.75
CA MET A 92 -4.57 2.32 -8.30
C MET A 92 -5.51 1.43 -7.47
N TYR A 93 -5.52 1.56 -6.14
CA TYR A 93 -6.39 0.75 -5.27
C TYR A 93 -7.89 1.00 -5.51
N VAL A 94 -8.24 2.19 -6.03
CA VAL A 94 -9.62 2.57 -6.35
C VAL A 94 -9.92 2.43 -7.84
N ASP A 95 -8.94 2.67 -8.70
CA ASP A 95 -9.10 2.59 -10.16
C ASP A 95 -9.27 1.14 -10.66
N ASP A 96 -8.72 0.16 -9.94
CA ASP A 96 -8.87 -1.25 -10.28
C ASP A 96 -9.84 -1.96 -9.30
N PRO A 97 -11.04 -2.35 -9.76
CA PRO A 97 -12.08 -2.93 -8.90
C PRO A 97 -11.64 -4.25 -8.26
N ARG A 98 -10.61 -4.93 -8.79
CA ARG A 98 -10.03 -6.14 -8.17
C ARG A 98 -9.32 -5.80 -6.86
N PHE A 99 -8.64 -4.66 -6.80
CA PHE A 99 -7.97 -4.20 -5.59
C PHE A 99 -8.96 -3.57 -4.62
N THR A 100 -9.93 -2.80 -5.13
CA THR A 100 -11.02 -2.26 -4.32
C THR A 100 -11.77 -3.39 -3.61
N ALA A 101 -12.10 -4.48 -4.30
CA ALA A 101 -12.79 -5.62 -3.71
C ALA A 101 -12.03 -6.25 -2.53
N ASN A 102 -10.69 -6.23 -2.53
CA ASN A 102 -9.91 -6.79 -1.41
C ASN A 102 -10.07 -6.00 -0.11
N TYR A 103 -10.31 -4.69 -0.19
CA TYR A 103 -10.49 -3.82 0.98
C TYR A 103 -11.98 -3.64 1.33
N ASP A 104 -12.83 -3.51 0.31
CA ASP A 104 -14.23 -3.14 0.47
C ASP A 104 -15.16 -4.31 0.74
N THR A 105 -14.69 -5.57 0.66
CA THR A 105 -15.52 -6.76 0.91
C THR A 105 -16.20 -6.71 2.28
N ASP A 106 -15.43 -6.40 3.33
CA ASP A 106 -15.96 -6.32 4.70
C ASP A 106 -16.31 -4.88 5.11
N HIS A 107 -15.70 -3.89 4.46
CA HIS A 107 -15.83 -2.47 4.80
C HIS A 107 -15.96 -1.61 3.54
N PRO A 108 -17.17 -1.48 2.97
CA PRO A 108 -17.39 -0.67 1.76
C PRO A 108 -16.91 0.77 1.95
N GLY A 109 -16.07 1.27 1.04
CA GLY A 109 -15.45 2.60 1.11
C GLY A 109 -14.08 2.65 1.79
N LEU A 110 -13.56 1.53 2.30
CA LEU A 110 -12.24 1.48 2.93
C LEU A 110 -11.12 1.80 1.94
N ALA A 111 -11.19 1.31 0.71
CA ALA A 111 -10.20 1.63 -0.34
C ALA A 111 -10.12 3.13 -0.60
N GLN A 112 -11.28 3.80 -0.68
CA GLN A 112 -11.37 5.25 -0.86
C GLN A 112 -10.80 6.00 0.35
N PHE A 113 -11.13 5.55 1.56
CA PHE A 113 -10.59 6.13 2.80
C PHE A 113 -9.06 6.08 2.84
N ILE A 114 -8.48 4.91 2.52
CA ILE A 114 -7.03 4.72 2.47
C ILE A 114 -6.41 5.64 1.42
N ARG A 115 -6.97 5.67 0.20
CA ARG A 115 -6.52 6.59 -0.85
C ARG A 115 -6.50 8.03 -0.36
N ASP A 116 -7.60 8.51 0.21
CA ASP A 116 -7.72 9.90 0.61
C ASP A 116 -6.77 10.26 1.75
N ALA A 117 -6.52 9.33 2.67
CA ALA A 117 -5.51 9.48 3.72
C ALA A 117 -4.08 9.57 3.16
N ILE A 118 -3.77 8.79 2.13
CA ILE A 118 -2.48 8.84 1.42
C ILE A 118 -2.30 10.21 0.75
N HIS A 119 -3.32 10.69 0.04
CA HIS A 119 -3.27 12.00 -0.61
C HIS A 119 -3.14 13.14 0.41
N ALA A 120 -3.85 13.05 1.54
CA ALA A 120 -3.75 14.04 2.61
C ALA A 120 -2.36 14.05 3.24
N ASN A 121 -1.79 12.89 3.56
CA ASN A 121 -0.44 12.78 4.12
C ASN A 121 0.63 13.35 3.16
N ALA A 122 0.50 13.08 1.86
CA ALA A 122 1.42 13.62 0.86
C ALA A 122 1.34 15.15 0.68
N ALA A 123 0.28 15.80 1.17
CA ALA A 123 0.05 17.24 1.09
C ALA A 123 0.34 17.97 2.42
N ARG A 124 0.77 17.26 3.46
CA ARG A 124 1.15 17.79 4.78
C ARG A 124 2.48 18.55 4.72
#